data_AF-A0A483S6A0-F1
#
_entry.id   AF-A0A483S6A0-F1
#
_cell.length_a   1.000
_cell.length_b   1.000
_cell.length_c   1.000
_cell.angle_alpha   90.00
_cell.angle_beta   90.00
_cell.angle_gamma   90.00
#
_symmetry.space_group_name_H-M   'P 1'
#
loop_
_entity.id
_entity.type
_entity.pdbx_description
1 polymer ?
#
loop_
_entity_poly.entity_id
_entity_poly.type
_entity_poly.pdbx_seq_one_letter_code
_entity_poly.pdbx_strand_id
1 'polypeptide(L)'
;LSISYEDLPEFCKRKTTENPLKEYFLPSPFIENPLIKYNDKFLLLHTQLTLASLQTFIYDLLRRDDPEKFMDSFGSIFENLVKDIFDESKIRYIDEQSLKKHLPQENKVVDFLIPHEAANIFIDAKGVEIHERGMVTLSHSEISGRIKNSVLKTIEQAHAVNREILNSPKLITDFKSESYILCITYKNLMLGNGTFLEKSYATDGVSKIRKNHDDAYQIPDSHIFCISIEEFEYLMSSCKEHGRQPYEVLRYAVEMNRTPSQTVFLFIQHLEKFFGQVTKSEMIRKTGLDLLERMTENIPGLKQNVNLVNE
;
A
#
# COMPACT_ATOMS: atom_id res chain seq x y z
N LEU A 1 -3.16 -7.33 23.21
CA LEU A 1 -4.11 -8.21 22.50
C LEU A 1 -5.43 -8.41 23.23
N SER A 2 -5.46 -8.51 24.57
CA SER A 2 -6.74 -8.60 25.31
C SER A 2 -6.98 -7.42 26.25
N ILE A 3 -8.25 -7.16 26.57
CA ILE A 3 -8.69 -6.28 27.67
C ILE A 3 -9.42 -7.13 28.72
N SER A 4 -9.25 -6.82 30.01
CA SER A 4 -10.01 -7.51 31.07
C SER A 4 -11.49 -7.11 31.01
N TYR A 5 -12.40 -8.02 31.32
CA TYR A 5 -13.83 -7.75 31.31
C TYR A 5 -14.22 -6.61 32.26
N GLU A 6 -13.54 -6.50 33.40
CA GLU A 6 -13.74 -5.46 34.41
C GLU A 6 -13.41 -4.06 33.85
N ASP A 7 -12.45 -3.98 32.94
CA ASP A 7 -11.99 -2.73 32.32
C ASP A 7 -12.79 -2.37 31.06
N LEU A 8 -13.65 -3.27 30.58
CA LEU A 8 -14.37 -3.13 29.31
C LEU A 8 -15.18 -1.83 29.20
N PRO A 9 -15.94 -1.39 30.24
CA PRO A 9 -16.71 -0.15 30.15
C PRO A 9 -15.84 1.10 29.92
N GLU A 10 -14.67 1.16 30.56
CA GLU A 10 -13.74 2.28 30.43
C GLU A 10 -12.95 2.18 29.12
N PHE A 11 -12.59 0.96 28.71
CA PHE A 11 -11.94 0.70 27.43
C PHE A 11 -12.78 1.16 26.24
N CYS A 12 -14.08 0.85 26.24
CA CYS A 12 -15.01 1.32 25.20
C CYS A 12 -15.04 2.84 25.08
N LYS A 13 -14.73 3.56 26.17
CA LYS A 13 -14.75 5.02 26.18
C LYS A 13 -13.45 5.68 25.71
N ARG A 14 -12.35 4.93 25.53
CA ARG A 14 -11.02 5.52 25.22
C ARG A 14 -10.97 6.31 23.93
N LYS A 15 -11.83 5.98 22.95
CA LYS A 15 -11.91 6.67 21.65
C LYS A 15 -13.21 7.47 21.46
N THR A 16 -14.02 7.63 22.53
CA THR A 16 -15.14 8.58 22.51
C THR A 16 -14.60 10.00 22.42
N THR A 17 -15.25 10.84 21.62
CA THR A 17 -14.87 12.25 21.51
C THR A 17 -16.09 13.14 21.72
N GLU A 18 -15.87 14.39 22.15
CA GLU A 18 -16.96 15.37 22.25
C GLU A 18 -17.59 15.70 20.87
N ASN A 19 -16.98 15.27 19.76
CA ASN A 19 -17.50 15.43 18.41
C ASN A 19 -17.95 14.08 17.83
N PRO A 20 -19.26 13.79 17.78
CA PRO A 20 -19.79 12.51 17.29
C PRO A 20 -19.36 12.15 15.86
N LEU A 21 -19.12 13.16 15.00
CA LEU A 21 -18.63 12.90 13.63
C LEU A 21 -17.21 12.34 13.65
N LYS A 22 -16.34 12.83 14.53
CA LYS A 22 -14.97 12.28 14.64
C LYS A 22 -14.99 10.86 15.16
N GLU A 23 -15.86 10.58 16.13
CA GLU A 23 -16.01 9.23 16.69
C GLU A 23 -16.41 8.19 15.62
N TYR A 24 -17.29 8.55 14.68
CA TYR A 24 -17.75 7.64 13.62
C TYR A 24 -16.62 7.17 12.67
N PHE A 25 -15.60 8.00 12.47
CA PHE A 25 -14.49 7.69 11.57
C PHE A 25 -13.22 7.25 12.30
N LEU A 26 -13.17 7.36 13.62
CA LEU A 26 -12.03 6.87 14.38
C LEU A 26 -12.05 5.33 14.43
N PRO A 27 -10.87 4.69 14.34
CA PRO A 27 -10.78 3.25 14.47
C PRO A 27 -11.30 2.80 15.85
N SER A 28 -12.01 1.68 15.88
CA SER A 28 -12.50 1.09 17.13
C SER A 28 -11.34 0.80 18.09
N PRO A 29 -11.49 1.05 19.42
CA PRO A 29 -10.44 0.69 20.39
C PRO A 29 -10.13 -0.81 20.35
N PHE A 30 -11.11 -1.63 19.98
CA PHE A 30 -10.94 -3.08 19.81
C PHE A 30 -10.02 -3.48 18.65
N ILE A 31 -9.56 -2.53 17.81
CA ILE A 31 -8.45 -2.81 16.87
C ILE A 31 -7.15 -3.07 17.63
N GLU A 32 -6.91 -2.43 18.78
CA GLU A 32 -5.69 -2.62 19.58
C GLU A 32 -5.80 -3.85 20.52
N ASN A 33 -7.01 -4.12 21.00
CA ASN A 33 -7.33 -5.25 21.88
C ASN A 33 -8.60 -5.96 21.41
N PRO A 34 -8.51 -6.85 20.40
CA PRO A 34 -9.69 -7.52 19.83
C PRO A 34 -10.29 -8.61 20.72
N LEU A 35 -9.56 -9.03 21.78
CA LEU A 35 -9.99 -10.09 22.69
C LEU A 35 -10.44 -9.52 24.04
N ILE A 36 -11.50 -10.08 24.61
CA ILE A 36 -11.93 -9.78 25.98
C ILE A 36 -11.53 -10.96 26.86
N LYS A 37 -10.73 -10.72 27.89
CA LYS A 37 -10.39 -11.72 28.90
C LYS A 37 -11.46 -11.72 29.98
N TYR A 38 -12.14 -12.85 30.15
CA TYR A 38 -13.13 -13.07 31.21
C TYR A 38 -12.76 -14.35 31.97
N ASN A 39 -12.34 -14.21 33.22
CA ASN A 39 -11.65 -15.27 33.99
C ASN A 39 -10.45 -15.82 33.19
N ASP A 40 -10.36 -17.15 33.03
CA ASP A 40 -9.31 -17.83 32.25
C ASP A 40 -9.69 -18.05 30.78
N LYS A 41 -10.72 -17.35 30.27
CA LYS A 41 -11.19 -17.48 28.89
C LYS A 41 -10.97 -16.19 28.12
N PHE A 42 -10.73 -16.33 26.81
CA PHE A 42 -10.70 -15.24 25.85
C PHE A 42 -11.95 -15.29 24.98
N LEU A 43 -12.71 -14.20 25.01
CA LEU A 43 -13.88 -13.98 24.18
C LEU A 43 -13.48 -13.14 22.96
N LEU A 44 -13.96 -13.56 21.80
CA LEU A 44 -13.67 -12.91 20.53
C LEU A 44 -14.91 -12.10 20.13
N LEU A 45 -14.75 -10.78 19.97
CA LEU A 45 -15.87 -9.89 19.64
C LEU A 45 -16.38 -10.10 18.22
N HIS A 46 -15.45 -10.10 17.27
CA HIS A 46 -15.74 -10.29 15.87
C HIS A 46 -14.50 -10.82 15.15
N THR A 47 -14.66 -11.85 14.32
CA THR A 47 -13.55 -12.52 13.62
C THR A 47 -12.79 -11.55 12.73
N GLN A 48 -13.50 -10.74 11.93
CA GLN A 48 -12.88 -9.82 11.00
C GLN A 48 -12.14 -8.67 11.68
N LEU A 49 -12.64 -8.23 12.84
CA LEU A 49 -11.96 -7.22 13.66
C LEU A 49 -10.66 -7.77 14.23
N THR A 50 -10.71 -9.01 14.72
CA THR A 50 -9.52 -9.70 15.25
C THR A 50 -8.48 -9.92 14.16
N LEU A 51 -8.91 -10.31 12.96
CA LEU A 51 -8.00 -10.45 11.81
C LEU A 51 -7.37 -9.10 11.44
N ALA A 52 -8.16 -8.04 11.34
CA ALA A 52 -7.65 -6.69 11.06
C ALA A 52 -6.64 -6.22 12.11
N SER A 53 -6.92 -6.46 13.39
CA SER A 53 -5.98 -6.21 14.49
C SER A 53 -4.68 -6.98 14.32
N LEU A 54 -4.76 -8.29 14.07
CA LEU A 54 -3.58 -9.16 13.96
C LEU A 54 -2.71 -8.80 12.75
N GLN A 55 -3.31 -8.33 11.65
CA GLN A 55 -2.58 -7.90 10.45
C GLN A 55 -1.59 -6.78 10.74
N THR A 56 -1.94 -5.81 11.61
CA THR A 56 -1.06 -4.66 11.90
C THR A 56 -0.45 -4.71 13.29
N PHE A 57 -0.87 -5.64 14.16
CA PHE A 57 -0.48 -5.67 15.57
C PHE A 57 1.04 -5.63 15.79
N ILE A 58 1.80 -6.45 15.06
CA ILE A 58 3.27 -6.51 15.23
C ILE A 58 3.90 -5.19 14.81
N TYR A 59 3.46 -4.61 13.69
CA TYR A 59 3.93 -3.32 13.23
C TYR A 59 3.61 -2.21 14.24
N ASP A 60 2.35 -2.14 14.68
CA ASP A 60 1.89 -1.11 15.61
C ASP A 60 2.59 -1.24 16.97
N LEU A 61 2.84 -2.47 17.43
CA LEU A 61 3.57 -2.77 18.67
C LEU A 61 5.03 -2.32 18.60
N LEU A 62 5.76 -2.71 17.55
CA LEU A 62 7.19 -2.41 17.40
C LEU A 62 7.43 -0.91 17.18
N ARG A 63 6.51 -0.23 16.50
CA ARG A 63 6.60 1.20 16.24
C ARG A 63 6.31 2.06 17.47
N ARG A 64 5.55 1.55 18.44
CA ARG A 64 5.01 2.35 19.56
C ARG A 64 6.09 3.03 20.41
N ASP A 65 7.19 2.33 20.68
CA ASP A 65 8.17 2.76 21.69
C ASP A 65 9.23 3.72 21.10
N ASP A 66 9.63 3.52 19.84
CA ASP A 66 10.56 4.42 19.12
C ASP A 66 10.22 4.45 17.61
N PRO A 67 9.29 5.33 17.19
CA PRO A 67 8.83 5.38 15.81
C PRO A 67 9.92 5.75 14.80
N GLU A 68 10.87 6.62 15.16
CA GLU A 68 11.91 7.08 14.23
C GLU A 68 12.91 5.96 13.94
N LYS A 69 13.45 5.34 14.99
CA LYS A 69 14.38 4.21 14.83
C LYS A 69 13.73 3.01 14.17
N PHE A 70 12.45 2.75 14.47
CA PHE A 70 11.69 1.71 13.78
C PHE A 70 11.59 2.01 12.29
N MET A 71 11.21 3.24 11.91
CA MET A 71 11.05 3.62 10.50
C MET A 71 12.37 3.60 9.71
N ASP A 72 13.50 3.93 10.36
CA ASP A 72 14.83 3.83 9.75
C ASP A 72 15.16 2.40 9.31
N SER A 73 14.73 1.39 10.06
CA SER A 73 14.95 -0.02 9.73
C SER A 73 13.83 -0.61 8.87
N PHE A 74 12.59 -0.17 9.10
CA PHE A 74 11.40 -0.70 8.44
C PHE A 74 11.37 -0.40 6.95
N GLY A 75 11.87 0.78 6.52
CA GLY A 75 11.93 1.15 5.10
C GLY A 75 12.63 0.09 4.25
N SER A 76 13.84 -0.31 4.64
CA SER A 76 14.59 -1.35 3.92
C SER A 76 13.94 -2.73 3.97
N ILE A 77 13.28 -3.09 5.08
CA ILE A 77 12.52 -4.34 5.18
C ILE A 77 11.32 -4.31 4.21
N PHE A 78 10.64 -3.18 4.13
CA PHE A 78 9.49 -2.98 3.26
C PHE A 78 9.88 -3.04 1.77
N GLU A 79 10.97 -2.40 1.38
CA GLU A 79 11.53 -2.49 0.03
C GLU A 79 11.92 -3.92 -0.32
N ASN A 80 12.54 -4.67 0.62
CA ASN A 80 12.86 -6.07 0.42
C ASN A 80 11.61 -6.94 0.23
N LEU A 81 10.52 -6.68 0.97
CA LEU A 81 9.26 -7.39 0.76
C LEU A 81 8.69 -7.15 -0.65
N VAL A 82 8.75 -5.90 -1.15
CA VAL A 82 8.35 -5.58 -2.53
C VAL A 82 9.20 -6.37 -3.53
N LYS A 83 10.51 -6.47 -3.27
CA LYS A 83 11.44 -7.28 -4.08
C LYS A 83 11.10 -8.78 -4.04
N ASP A 84 10.78 -9.32 -2.88
CA ASP A 84 10.39 -10.74 -2.74
C ASP A 84 9.11 -11.04 -3.55
N ILE A 85 8.14 -10.12 -3.57
CA ILE A 85 6.93 -10.22 -4.41
C ILE A 85 7.30 -10.20 -5.91
N PHE A 86 8.24 -9.35 -6.33
CA PHE A 86 8.74 -9.37 -7.70
C PHE A 86 9.35 -10.72 -8.06
N ASP A 87 10.24 -11.23 -7.21
CA ASP A 87 10.96 -12.48 -7.43
C ASP A 87 9.99 -13.68 -7.49
N GLU A 88 8.95 -13.70 -6.66
CA GLU A 88 7.88 -14.71 -6.71
C GLU A 88 7.03 -14.60 -7.99
N SER A 89 6.69 -13.37 -8.40
CA SER A 89 5.86 -13.10 -9.58
C SER A 89 6.56 -13.45 -10.90
N LYS A 90 7.90 -13.50 -10.90
CA LYS A 90 8.76 -13.65 -12.08
C LYS A 90 8.55 -12.57 -13.16
N ILE A 91 7.94 -11.45 -12.80
CA ILE A 91 7.84 -10.28 -13.68
C ILE A 91 9.20 -9.60 -13.70
N ARG A 92 9.69 -9.28 -14.91
CA ARG A 92 10.97 -8.60 -15.10
C ARG A 92 10.92 -7.20 -14.49
N TYR A 93 11.91 -6.88 -13.67
CA TYR A 93 12.10 -5.54 -13.10
C TYR A 93 13.58 -5.12 -13.15
N ILE A 94 13.83 -3.84 -12.93
CA ILE A 94 15.15 -3.22 -12.73
C ILE A 94 15.10 -2.54 -11.36
N ASP A 95 16.05 -2.86 -10.48
CA ASP A 95 16.12 -2.29 -9.14
C ASP A 95 16.88 -0.95 -9.09
N GLU A 96 16.75 -0.25 -7.96
CA GLU A 96 17.35 1.06 -7.70
C GLU A 96 18.87 1.06 -7.97
N GLN A 97 19.57 0.01 -7.52
CA GLN A 97 21.02 -0.12 -7.70
C GLN A 97 21.40 -0.22 -9.17
N SER A 98 20.61 -0.95 -9.97
CA SER A 98 20.82 -1.09 -11.41
C SER A 98 20.48 0.20 -12.14
N LEU A 99 19.45 0.94 -11.72
CA LEU A 99 19.11 2.26 -12.26
C LEU A 99 20.25 3.27 -12.01
N LYS A 100 20.76 3.34 -10.77
CA LYS A 100 21.86 4.25 -10.39
C LYS A 100 23.19 4.00 -11.10
N LYS A 101 23.43 2.78 -11.61
CA LYS A 101 24.63 2.49 -12.42
C LYS A 101 24.60 3.17 -13.79
N HIS A 102 23.40 3.42 -14.32
CA HIS A 102 23.19 3.94 -15.67
C HIS A 102 22.77 5.42 -15.65
N LEU A 103 22.23 5.91 -14.54
CA LEU A 103 21.81 7.29 -14.35
C LEU A 103 22.88 8.11 -13.64
N PRO A 104 22.90 9.45 -13.81
CA PRO A 104 23.78 10.33 -13.05
C PRO A 104 23.65 10.07 -11.54
N GLN A 105 24.77 9.89 -10.83
CA GLN A 105 24.77 9.48 -9.41
C GLN A 105 24.07 10.47 -8.47
N GLU A 106 23.90 11.73 -8.88
CA GLU A 106 23.21 12.75 -8.10
C GLU A 106 21.68 12.68 -8.23
N ASN A 107 21.15 11.93 -9.20
CA ASN A 107 19.71 11.82 -9.40
C ASN A 107 19.09 10.89 -8.36
N LYS A 108 18.03 11.37 -7.71
CA LYS A 108 17.10 10.50 -6.99
C LYS A 108 16.32 9.69 -8.03
N VAL A 109 16.35 8.38 -7.88
CA VAL A 109 15.67 7.44 -8.77
C VAL A 109 14.52 6.77 -8.03
N VAL A 110 13.68 6.03 -8.75
CA VAL A 110 12.66 5.16 -8.17
C VAL A 110 13.27 3.83 -7.71
N ASP A 111 12.61 3.14 -6.79
CA ASP A 111 13.11 1.88 -6.23
C ASP A 111 13.09 0.75 -7.27
N PHE A 112 12.06 0.71 -8.12
CA PHE A 112 11.92 -0.30 -9.17
C PHE A 112 11.35 0.28 -10.46
N LEU A 113 11.73 -0.35 -11.57
CA LEU A 113 11.18 -0.10 -12.91
C LEU A 113 10.79 -1.43 -13.56
N ILE A 114 9.54 -1.54 -14.03
CA ILE A 114 9.10 -2.64 -14.90
C ILE A 114 9.17 -2.17 -16.35
N PRO A 115 10.18 -2.60 -17.13
CA PRO A 115 10.23 -2.30 -18.56
C PRO A 115 9.35 -3.28 -19.34
N HIS A 116 8.51 -2.75 -20.24
CA HIS A 116 7.76 -3.55 -21.20
C HIS A 116 7.77 -2.91 -22.59
N GLU A 117 7.53 -3.71 -23.64
CA GLU A 117 7.47 -3.22 -25.02
C GLU A 117 6.36 -2.17 -25.24
N ALA A 118 5.27 -2.29 -24.48
CA ALA A 118 4.09 -1.45 -24.57
C ALA A 118 4.11 -0.25 -23.60
N ALA A 119 4.66 -0.43 -22.39
CA ALA A 119 4.65 0.61 -21.36
C ALA A 119 5.80 0.44 -20.35
N ASN A 120 6.18 1.52 -19.68
CA ASN A 120 7.08 1.48 -18.51
C ASN A 120 6.30 1.74 -17.23
N ILE A 121 6.61 1.03 -16.14
CA ILE A 121 6.00 1.26 -14.83
C ILE A 121 7.09 1.62 -13.82
N PHE A 122 7.01 2.84 -13.29
CA PHE A 122 7.93 3.39 -12.29
C PHE A 122 7.35 3.18 -10.90
N ILE A 123 8.11 2.58 -9.99
CA ILE A 123 7.59 2.07 -8.74
C ILE A 123 8.47 2.52 -7.58
N ASP A 124 7.83 3.03 -6.55
CA ASP A 124 8.48 3.56 -5.35
C ASP A 124 7.73 3.06 -4.11
N ALA A 125 8.45 2.44 -3.19
CA ALA A 125 7.92 1.79 -2.01
C ALA A 125 8.10 2.70 -0.80
N LYS A 126 6.99 3.16 -0.23
CA LYS A 126 6.98 4.03 0.94
C LYS A 126 6.37 3.31 2.13
N GLY A 127 7.19 3.01 3.15
CA GLY A 127 6.74 2.47 4.44
C GLY A 127 5.87 3.43 5.28
N VAL A 128 5.22 4.42 4.66
CA VAL A 128 4.42 5.45 5.32
C VAL A 128 3.00 4.96 5.62
N GLU A 129 2.39 5.56 6.63
CA GLU A 129 1.01 5.31 7.08
C GLU A 129 0.27 6.64 7.31
N ILE A 130 -1.05 6.64 7.11
CA ILE A 130 -1.92 7.73 7.58
C ILE A 130 -2.12 7.66 9.09
N HIS A 131 -1.65 8.68 9.81
CA HIS A 131 -2.03 8.89 11.20
C HIS A 131 -3.57 9.02 11.31
N GLU A 132 -4.23 8.38 12.29
CA GLU A 132 -5.70 8.28 12.39
C GLU A 132 -6.47 9.58 12.11
N ARG A 133 -5.96 10.72 12.58
CA ARG A 133 -6.50 12.07 12.30
C ARG A 133 -6.59 12.44 10.80
N GLY A 134 -5.65 11.96 9.98
CA GLY A 134 -5.64 12.15 8.54
C GLY A 134 -6.68 11.29 7.80
N MET A 135 -7.21 10.23 8.42
CA MET A 135 -8.28 9.40 7.85
C MET A 135 -9.67 10.02 8.04
N VAL A 136 -9.83 10.89 9.04
CA VAL A 136 -11.12 11.44 9.47
C VAL A 136 -11.29 12.94 9.16
N THR A 137 -10.29 13.55 8.53
CA THR A 137 -10.29 14.98 8.24
C THR A 137 -10.74 15.27 6.82
N LEU A 138 -11.63 16.24 6.68
CA LEU A 138 -11.99 16.86 5.40
C LEU A 138 -11.02 18.00 5.03
N SER A 139 -10.10 18.35 5.94
CA SER A 139 -9.13 19.42 5.73
C SER A 139 -7.96 18.94 4.87
N HIS A 140 -7.79 19.57 3.71
CA HIS A 140 -6.70 19.29 2.78
C HIS A 140 -5.32 19.53 3.41
N SER A 141 -5.23 20.37 4.46
CA SER A 141 -3.98 20.65 5.18
C SER A 141 -3.64 19.60 6.24
N GLU A 142 -4.60 18.77 6.67
CA GLU A 142 -4.41 17.80 7.76
C GLU A 142 -4.18 16.36 7.26
N ILE A 143 -4.48 16.06 5.99
CA ILE A 143 -3.97 14.85 5.33
C ILE A 143 -2.45 14.94 5.36
N SER A 144 -1.84 14.12 6.21
CA SER A 144 -0.55 14.44 6.81
C SER A 144 0.47 14.88 5.76
N GLY A 145 1.10 16.04 5.97
CA GLY A 145 2.08 16.59 5.02
C GLY A 145 3.19 15.58 4.67
N ARG A 146 3.48 14.60 5.53
CA ARG A 146 4.42 13.51 5.26
C ARG A 146 3.96 12.58 4.12
N ILE A 147 2.67 12.25 4.03
CA ILE A 147 2.11 11.41 2.96
C ILE A 147 2.16 12.16 1.64
N LYS A 148 1.62 13.39 1.63
CA LYS A 148 1.64 14.27 0.46
C LYS A 148 3.06 14.42 -0.05
N ASN A 149 4.03 14.67 0.83
CA ASN A 149 5.43 14.78 0.46
C ASN A 149 6.02 13.47 -0.08
N SER A 150 5.62 12.32 0.45
CA SER A 150 6.13 11.01 -0.01
C SER A 150 5.62 10.68 -1.41
N VAL A 151 4.33 10.86 -1.65
CA VAL A 151 3.72 10.63 -2.97
C VAL A 151 4.24 11.64 -4.00
N LEU A 152 4.35 12.92 -3.64
CA LEU A 152 4.90 13.94 -4.54
C LEU A 152 6.37 13.66 -4.92
N LYS A 153 7.18 13.16 -3.97
CA LYS A 153 8.55 12.72 -4.25
C LYS A 153 8.58 11.55 -5.24
N THR A 154 7.70 10.57 -5.06
CA THR A 154 7.56 9.45 -6.00
C THR A 154 7.28 9.95 -7.42
N ILE A 155 6.35 10.91 -7.56
CA ILE A 155 5.99 11.48 -8.86
C ILE A 155 7.19 12.20 -9.49
N GLU A 156 7.88 13.04 -8.72
CA GLU A 156 9.08 13.76 -9.16
C GLU A 156 10.22 12.81 -9.58
N GLN A 157 10.49 11.77 -8.78
CA GLN A 157 11.51 10.75 -9.09
C GLN A 157 11.18 9.99 -10.38
N ALA A 158 9.92 9.59 -10.57
CA ALA A 158 9.50 8.89 -11.78
C ALA A 158 9.64 9.76 -13.04
N HIS A 159 9.23 11.04 -12.99
CA HIS A 159 9.45 11.95 -14.12
C HIS A 159 10.93 12.17 -14.42
N ALA A 160 11.78 12.27 -13.38
CA ALA A 160 13.21 12.41 -13.56
C ALA A 160 13.81 11.20 -14.27
N VAL A 161 13.46 9.97 -13.86
CA VAL A 161 13.92 8.76 -14.54
C VAL A 161 13.37 8.68 -15.98
N ASN A 162 12.09 9.01 -16.20
CA ASN A 162 11.50 8.96 -17.54
C ASN A 162 12.16 9.95 -18.51
N ARG A 163 12.57 11.14 -18.02
CA ARG A 163 13.37 12.11 -18.78
C ARG A 163 14.70 11.51 -19.22
N GLU A 164 15.41 10.85 -18.31
CA GLU A 164 16.71 10.25 -18.65
C GLU A 164 16.57 9.10 -19.65
N ILE A 165 15.50 8.31 -19.56
CA ILE A 165 15.16 7.27 -20.55
C ILE A 165 14.89 7.89 -21.93
N LEU A 166 14.18 9.03 -21.99
CA LEU A 166 13.94 9.76 -23.25
C LEU A 166 15.25 10.28 -23.86
N ASN A 167 16.12 10.85 -23.03
CA ASN A 167 17.39 11.46 -23.49
C ASN A 167 18.45 10.42 -23.85
N SER A 168 18.43 9.24 -23.21
CA SER A 168 19.40 8.16 -23.40
C SER A 168 18.68 6.82 -23.64
N PRO A 169 17.98 6.65 -24.77
CA PRO A 169 17.25 5.43 -25.06
C PRO A 169 18.18 4.22 -25.14
N LYS A 170 17.68 3.05 -24.73
CA LYS A 170 18.41 1.76 -24.67
C LYS A 170 19.49 1.63 -23.60
N LEU A 171 19.79 2.70 -22.86
CA LEU A 171 20.72 2.61 -21.72
C LEU A 171 20.12 1.79 -20.57
N ILE A 172 18.81 1.91 -20.37
CA ILE A 172 18.03 1.20 -19.33
C ILE A 172 16.88 0.42 -19.99
N THR A 173 16.04 1.14 -20.71
CA THR A 173 14.90 0.63 -21.49
C THR A 173 14.60 1.65 -22.60
N ASP A 174 13.68 1.31 -23.50
CA ASP A 174 13.16 2.25 -24.48
C ASP A 174 12.13 3.19 -23.83
N PHE A 175 12.12 4.45 -24.27
CA PHE A 175 11.08 5.40 -23.90
C PHE A 175 9.71 4.92 -24.38
N LYS A 176 8.70 5.09 -23.53
CA LYS A 176 7.29 4.77 -23.82
C LYS A 176 6.42 5.96 -23.45
N SER A 177 5.65 6.45 -24.42
CA SER A 177 4.64 7.50 -24.19
C SER A 177 3.58 7.03 -23.21
N GLU A 178 3.23 5.74 -23.25
CA GLU A 178 2.45 5.09 -22.22
C GLU A 178 3.37 4.65 -21.08
N SER A 179 3.31 5.38 -19.98
CA SER A 179 4.05 5.06 -18.76
C SER A 179 3.16 5.25 -17.54
N TYR A 180 3.48 4.56 -16.45
CA TYR A 180 2.69 4.56 -15.22
C TYR A 180 3.57 4.80 -14.00
N ILE A 181 3.00 5.41 -12.96
CA ILE A 181 3.66 5.60 -11.66
C ILE A 181 2.86 4.82 -10.62
N LEU A 182 3.55 3.99 -9.83
CA LEU A 182 2.97 3.23 -8.73
C LEU A 182 3.66 3.59 -7.42
N CYS A 183 2.95 4.27 -6.54
CA CYS A 183 3.40 4.55 -5.18
C CYS A 183 2.84 3.45 -4.26
N ILE A 184 3.70 2.53 -3.83
CA ILE A 184 3.32 1.42 -2.95
C ILE A 184 3.45 1.88 -1.51
N THR A 185 2.43 1.62 -0.70
CA THR A 185 2.35 2.07 0.69
C THR A 185 2.11 0.90 1.62
N TYR A 186 2.54 0.99 2.88
CA TYR A 186 2.38 -0.13 3.81
C TYR A 186 0.91 -0.43 4.13
N LYS A 187 0.11 0.61 4.40
CA LYS A 187 -1.36 0.51 4.55
C LYS A 187 -2.03 1.31 3.44
N ASN A 188 -3.27 0.94 3.08
CA ASN A 188 -4.02 1.69 2.08
C ASN A 188 -4.29 3.11 2.56
N LEU A 189 -3.78 4.10 1.82
CA LEU A 189 -3.90 5.52 2.19
C LEU A 189 -5.19 6.16 1.66
N MET A 190 -6.05 5.42 0.96
CA MET A 190 -7.32 5.90 0.43
C MET A 190 -7.17 7.14 -0.48
N LEU A 191 -6.01 7.26 -1.16
CA LEU A 191 -5.67 8.38 -2.02
C LEU A 191 -6.14 8.21 -3.48
N GLY A 192 -6.64 7.02 -3.84
CA GLY A 192 -7.12 6.72 -5.18
C GLY A 192 -6.05 6.86 -6.27
N ASN A 193 -6.43 7.42 -7.42
CA ASN A 193 -5.53 7.69 -8.55
C ASN A 193 -4.97 9.13 -8.49
N GLY A 194 -3.97 9.43 -9.31
CA GLY A 194 -3.32 10.74 -9.33
C GLY A 194 -4.23 11.90 -9.72
N THR A 195 -5.28 11.65 -10.51
CA THR A 195 -6.29 12.67 -10.83
C THR A 195 -7.11 13.04 -9.59
N PHE A 196 -7.47 12.06 -8.76
CA PHE A 196 -8.14 12.32 -7.48
C PHE A 196 -7.18 13.01 -6.51
N LEU A 197 -5.94 12.54 -6.40
CA LEU A 197 -4.91 13.16 -5.58
C LEU A 197 -4.68 14.64 -5.93
N GLU A 198 -4.54 14.95 -7.22
CA GLU A 198 -4.33 16.31 -7.71
C GLU A 198 -5.53 17.21 -7.39
N LYS A 199 -6.76 16.75 -7.70
CA LYS A 199 -7.97 17.55 -7.51
C LYS A 199 -8.39 17.71 -6.05
N SER A 200 -8.05 16.75 -5.21
CA SER A 200 -8.56 16.69 -3.83
C SER A 200 -7.52 17.04 -2.77
N TYR A 201 -6.22 16.85 -3.01
CA TYR A 201 -5.23 16.90 -1.90
C TYR A 201 -3.93 17.64 -2.24
N ALA A 202 -3.52 17.65 -3.51
CA ALA A 202 -2.16 18.01 -3.89
C ALA A 202 -2.03 18.95 -5.09
N THR A 203 -3.09 19.70 -5.45
CA THR A 203 -3.14 20.61 -6.61
C THR A 203 -1.86 21.43 -6.79
N ASP A 204 -1.45 22.20 -5.78
CA ASP A 204 -0.25 23.06 -5.88
C ASP A 204 1.05 22.27 -6.04
N GLY A 205 1.15 21.12 -5.35
CA GLY A 205 2.34 20.27 -5.38
C GLY A 205 2.52 19.61 -6.75
N VAL A 206 1.45 19.00 -7.27
CA VAL A 206 1.44 18.37 -8.59
C VAL A 206 1.63 19.41 -9.68
N SER A 207 0.97 20.57 -9.59
CA SER A 207 1.13 21.68 -10.54
C SER A 207 2.57 22.20 -10.58
N LYS A 208 3.24 22.28 -9.44
CA LYS A 208 4.66 22.68 -9.37
C LYS A 208 5.56 21.65 -10.04
N ILE A 209 5.32 20.36 -9.81
CA ILE A 209 6.06 19.27 -10.47
C ILE A 209 5.86 19.37 -11.99
N ARG A 210 4.62 19.50 -12.48
CA ARG A 210 4.33 19.65 -13.92
C ARG A 210 5.10 20.82 -14.54
N LYS A 211 5.10 22.00 -13.90
CA LYS A 211 5.87 23.17 -14.41
C LYS A 211 7.37 22.95 -14.49
N ASN A 212 7.93 22.04 -13.68
CA ASN A 212 9.36 21.75 -13.65
C ASN A 212 9.76 20.65 -14.65
N HIS A 213 8.80 20.01 -15.32
CA HIS A 213 9.04 18.92 -16.25
C HIS A 213 8.49 19.24 -17.65
N ASP A 214 9.18 18.81 -18.70
CA ASP A 214 8.72 19.00 -20.08
C ASP A 214 7.58 18.01 -20.39
N ASP A 215 6.55 18.50 -21.09
CA ASP A 215 5.39 17.71 -21.50
C ASP A 215 5.80 16.46 -22.31
N ALA A 216 6.94 16.48 -22.99
CA ALA A 216 7.45 15.36 -23.78
C ALA A 216 7.70 14.07 -22.97
N TYR A 217 7.95 14.15 -21.67
CA TYR A 217 8.20 12.98 -20.80
C TYR A 217 7.30 12.95 -19.56
N GLN A 218 6.32 13.85 -19.46
CA GLN A 218 5.37 13.84 -18.36
C GLN A 218 4.45 12.62 -18.46
N ILE A 219 4.38 11.87 -17.35
CA ILE A 219 3.36 10.84 -17.13
C ILE A 219 2.04 11.51 -16.73
N PRO A 220 0.89 11.15 -17.36
CA PRO A 220 -0.41 11.73 -17.02
C PRO A 220 -0.86 11.42 -15.59
N ASP A 221 -1.61 12.32 -14.95
CA ASP A 221 -2.11 12.10 -13.57
C ASP A 221 -3.04 10.89 -13.47
N SER A 222 -3.75 10.57 -14.55
CA SER A 222 -4.58 9.37 -14.63
C SER A 222 -3.77 8.08 -14.57
N HIS A 223 -2.47 8.12 -14.90
CA HIS A 223 -1.55 6.98 -14.91
C HIS A 223 -0.76 6.83 -13.60
N ILE A 224 -1.10 7.62 -12.59
CA ILE A 224 -0.48 7.57 -11.26
C ILE A 224 -1.43 6.84 -10.31
N PHE A 225 -0.94 5.83 -9.61
CA PHE A 225 -1.71 5.04 -8.66
C PHE A 225 -0.98 4.97 -7.33
N CYS A 226 -1.70 5.17 -6.23
CA CYS A 226 -1.20 4.92 -4.88
C CYS A 226 -1.96 3.73 -4.31
N ILE A 227 -1.26 2.63 -4.05
CA ILE A 227 -1.85 1.35 -3.65
C ILE A 227 -1.17 0.82 -2.39
N SER A 228 -1.86 -0.05 -1.65
CA SER A 228 -1.24 -0.75 -0.53
C SER A 228 -0.30 -1.88 -1.00
N ILE A 229 0.57 -2.35 -0.12
CA ILE A 229 1.40 -3.54 -0.35
C ILE A 229 0.55 -4.78 -0.64
N GLU A 230 -0.61 -4.90 -0.01
CA GLU A 230 -1.57 -5.98 -0.25
C GLU A 230 -2.14 -5.91 -1.66
N GLU A 231 -2.55 -4.72 -2.13
CA GLU A 231 -3.03 -4.54 -3.50
C GLU A 231 -1.92 -4.79 -4.53
N PHE A 232 -0.67 -4.46 -4.19
CA PHE A 232 0.49 -4.77 -5.02
C PHE A 232 0.76 -6.28 -5.10
N GLU A 233 0.71 -6.98 -3.96
CA GLU A 233 0.79 -8.44 -3.92
C GLU A 233 -0.25 -9.07 -4.83
N TYR A 234 -1.52 -8.65 -4.71
CA TYR A 234 -2.61 -9.18 -5.52
C TYR A 234 -2.43 -8.87 -7.01
N LEU A 235 -1.98 -7.67 -7.36
CA LEU A 235 -1.66 -7.30 -8.74
C LEU A 235 -0.62 -8.26 -9.33
N MET A 236 0.52 -8.42 -8.66
CA MET A 236 1.65 -9.19 -9.16
C MET A 236 1.35 -10.70 -9.21
N SER A 237 0.70 -11.22 -8.17
CA SER A 237 0.32 -12.64 -8.08
C SER A 237 -0.74 -13.00 -9.11
N SER A 238 -1.76 -12.15 -9.30
CA SER A 238 -2.81 -12.38 -10.31
C SER A 238 -2.26 -12.24 -11.73
N CYS A 239 -1.33 -11.30 -11.97
CA CYS A 239 -0.65 -11.19 -13.26
C CYS A 239 0.12 -12.47 -13.60
N LYS A 240 0.87 -13.03 -12.63
CA LYS A 240 1.56 -14.31 -12.81
C LYS A 240 0.60 -15.45 -13.12
N GLU A 241 -0.45 -15.62 -12.32
CA GLU A 241 -1.42 -16.72 -12.46
C GLU A 241 -2.13 -16.69 -13.82
N HIS A 242 -2.57 -15.50 -14.24
CA HIS A 242 -3.34 -15.33 -15.48
C HIS A 242 -2.48 -15.04 -16.72
N GLY A 243 -1.16 -15.06 -16.60
CA GLY A 243 -0.24 -14.75 -17.71
C GLY A 243 -0.41 -13.34 -18.27
N ARG A 244 -0.73 -12.37 -17.41
CA ARG A 244 -0.95 -10.96 -17.76
C ARG A 244 0.21 -10.09 -17.32
N GLN A 245 0.33 -8.92 -17.96
CA GLN A 245 1.31 -7.91 -17.60
C GLN A 245 0.67 -6.82 -16.74
N PRO A 246 1.36 -6.30 -15.71
CA PRO A 246 0.78 -5.28 -14.83
C PRO A 246 0.26 -4.02 -15.55
N TYR A 247 0.88 -3.62 -16.66
CA TYR A 247 0.43 -2.45 -17.41
C TYR A 247 -0.97 -2.65 -18.03
N GLU A 248 -1.37 -3.88 -18.35
CA GLU A 248 -2.71 -4.17 -18.89
C GLU A 248 -3.79 -3.82 -17.85
N VAL A 249 -3.52 -4.13 -16.58
CA VAL A 249 -4.39 -3.84 -15.46
C VAL A 249 -4.44 -2.34 -15.18
N LEU A 250 -3.29 -1.67 -15.21
CA LEU A 250 -3.22 -0.21 -15.02
C LEU A 250 -3.94 0.53 -16.16
N ARG A 251 -3.77 0.09 -17.40
CA ARG A 251 -4.51 0.61 -18.56
C ARG A 251 -6.01 0.42 -18.39
N TYR A 252 -6.45 -0.76 -17.96
CA TYR A 252 -7.86 -1.01 -17.64
C TYR A 252 -8.38 -0.05 -16.56
N ALA A 253 -7.64 0.13 -15.47
CA ALA A 253 -8.02 1.04 -14.40
C ALA A 253 -8.13 2.49 -14.87
N VAL A 254 -7.24 2.95 -15.78
CA VAL A 254 -7.34 4.26 -16.43
C VAL A 254 -8.65 4.39 -17.19
N GLU A 255 -8.98 3.41 -18.04
CA GLU A 255 -10.19 3.45 -18.85
C GLU A 255 -11.45 3.45 -18.00
N MET A 256 -11.53 2.61 -16.97
CA MET A 256 -12.69 2.56 -16.08
C MET A 256 -12.85 3.86 -15.28
N ASN A 257 -11.75 4.49 -14.88
CA ASN A 257 -11.79 5.76 -14.13
C ASN A 257 -12.20 6.97 -14.99
N ARG A 258 -12.25 6.85 -16.32
CA ARG A 258 -12.79 7.91 -17.19
C ARG A 258 -14.30 8.06 -17.07
N THR A 259 -15.00 6.98 -16.73
CA THR A 259 -16.46 6.94 -16.59
C THR A 259 -16.82 7.03 -15.11
N PRO A 260 -17.46 8.12 -14.62
CA PRO A 260 -17.73 8.30 -13.19
C PRO A 260 -18.52 7.15 -12.52
N SER A 261 -19.39 6.46 -13.25
CA SER A 261 -20.14 5.31 -12.76
C SER A 261 -19.33 4.01 -12.67
N GLN A 262 -18.14 3.98 -13.27
CA GLN A 262 -17.23 2.84 -13.26
C GLN A 262 -15.99 3.08 -12.39
N THR A 263 -15.71 4.34 -12.04
CA THR A 263 -14.70 4.72 -11.06
C THR A 263 -14.96 4.02 -9.73
N VAL A 264 -13.89 3.47 -9.17
CA VAL A 264 -13.89 2.79 -7.87
C VAL A 264 -12.91 3.49 -6.94
N PHE A 265 -13.13 3.33 -5.64
CA PHE A 265 -12.34 4.02 -4.63
C PHE A 265 -11.05 3.28 -4.29
N LEU A 266 -11.12 1.94 -4.19
CA LEU A 266 -9.98 1.08 -3.88
C LEU A 266 -9.48 0.37 -5.14
N PHE A 267 -8.17 0.25 -5.29
CA PHE A 267 -7.57 -0.38 -6.46
C PHE A 267 -7.88 -1.88 -6.53
N ILE A 268 -8.07 -2.53 -5.38
CA ILE A 268 -8.54 -3.92 -5.31
C ILE A 268 -9.81 -4.16 -6.12
N GLN A 269 -10.72 -3.18 -6.20
CA GLN A 269 -11.97 -3.32 -6.96
C GLN A 269 -11.71 -3.35 -8.47
N HIS A 270 -10.64 -2.72 -8.96
CA HIS A 270 -10.20 -2.88 -10.36
C HIS A 270 -9.60 -4.27 -10.58
N LEU A 271 -8.80 -4.77 -9.64
CA LEU A 271 -8.22 -6.12 -9.71
C LEU A 271 -9.30 -7.20 -9.75
N GLU A 272 -10.27 -7.14 -8.85
CA GLU A 272 -11.40 -8.08 -8.79
C GLU A 272 -12.24 -8.04 -10.06
N LYS A 273 -12.50 -6.86 -10.63
CA LYS A 273 -13.25 -6.75 -11.90
C LYS A 273 -12.45 -7.26 -13.09
N PHE A 274 -11.12 -7.05 -13.11
CA PHE A 274 -10.26 -7.45 -14.22
C PHE A 274 -10.00 -8.96 -14.24
N PHE A 275 -9.71 -9.56 -13.08
CA PHE A 275 -9.38 -10.98 -12.96
C PHE A 275 -10.58 -11.86 -12.57
N GLY A 276 -11.68 -11.28 -12.09
CA GLY A 276 -12.82 -11.98 -11.50
C GLY A 276 -12.57 -12.40 -10.05
N GLN A 277 -11.38 -12.95 -9.78
CA GLN A 277 -10.89 -13.26 -8.43
C GLN A 277 -9.40 -12.95 -8.35
N VAL A 278 -8.97 -12.32 -7.26
CA VAL A 278 -7.54 -12.05 -7.04
C VAL A 278 -6.81 -13.28 -6.52
N THR A 279 -5.59 -13.46 -7.00
CA THR A 279 -4.66 -14.49 -6.52
C THR A 279 -3.78 -13.90 -5.42
N LYS A 280 -3.55 -14.69 -4.37
CA LYS A 280 -2.68 -14.32 -3.24
C LYS A 280 -1.28 -14.90 -3.44
N SER A 281 -0.26 -14.23 -2.90
CA SER A 281 1.12 -14.73 -2.87
C SER A 281 1.19 -16.04 -2.08
N GLU A 282 1.90 -17.03 -2.62
CA GLU A 282 2.13 -18.30 -1.94
C GLU A 282 3.08 -18.10 -0.76
N MET A 283 4.11 -17.26 -0.95
CA MET A 283 5.06 -16.88 0.09
C MET A 283 4.36 -16.23 1.29
N ILE A 284 3.50 -15.24 1.05
CA ILE A 284 2.78 -14.53 2.11
C ILE A 284 1.77 -15.45 2.77
N ARG A 285 1.02 -16.24 2.00
CA ARG A 285 0.08 -17.23 2.54
C ARG A 285 0.77 -18.23 3.44
N LYS A 286 1.92 -18.78 3.02
CA LYS A 286 2.70 -19.72 3.82
C LYS A 286 3.20 -19.08 5.11
N THR A 287 3.78 -17.88 5.02
CA THR A 287 4.27 -17.14 6.19
C THR A 287 3.14 -16.86 7.19
N GLY A 288 1.95 -16.52 6.70
CA GLY A 288 0.77 -16.32 7.53
C GLY A 288 0.31 -17.59 8.25
N LEU A 289 0.29 -18.73 7.56
CA LEU A 289 -0.04 -20.03 8.15
C LEU A 289 0.98 -20.45 9.22
N ASP A 290 2.28 -20.31 8.94
CA ASP A 290 3.36 -20.63 9.89
C ASP A 290 3.26 -19.75 11.16
N LEU A 291 2.87 -18.48 11.01
CA LEU A 291 2.66 -17.57 12.13
C LEU A 291 1.45 -17.99 12.97
N LEU A 292 0.34 -18.35 12.31
CA LEU A 292 -0.88 -18.80 12.99
C LEU A 292 -0.63 -20.11 13.77
N GLU A 293 0.07 -21.07 13.18
CA GLU A 293 0.45 -22.31 13.87
C GLU A 293 1.25 -22.00 15.14
N ARG A 294 2.30 -21.17 15.04
CA ARG A 294 3.10 -20.72 16.19
C ARG A 294 2.27 -19.99 17.25
N MET A 295 1.30 -19.17 16.85
CA MET A 295 0.40 -18.52 17.80
C MET A 295 -0.48 -19.54 18.53
N THR A 296 -1.03 -20.53 17.83
CA THR A 296 -1.89 -21.55 18.45
C THR A 296 -1.16 -22.50 19.39
N GLU A 297 0.13 -22.73 19.18
CA GLU A 297 0.97 -23.52 20.10
C GLU A 297 1.22 -22.80 21.42
N ASN A 298 1.30 -21.47 21.40
CA ASN A 298 1.68 -20.65 22.56
C ASN A 298 0.47 -20.11 23.34
N ILE A 299 -0.77 -20.34 22.89
CA ILE A 299 -2.00 -19.93 23.58
C ILE A 299 -2.81 -21.17 24.01
N PRO A 300 -2.82 -21.52 25.31
CA PRO A 300 -3.60 -22.66 25.82
C PRO A 300 -5.09 -22.53 25.46
N GLY A 301 -5.66 -23.56 24.83
CA GLY A 301 -7.09 -23.65 24.50
C GLY A 301 -7.49 -23.23 23.07
N LEU A 302 -6.58 -22.68 22.25
CA LEU A 302 -6.92 -22.28 20.87
C LEU A 302 -7.04 -23.45 19.88
N LYS A 303 -6.34 -24.57 20.12
CA LYS A 303 -6.36 -25.75 19.23
C LYS A 303 -7.73 -26.41 19.05
N GLN A 304 -8.70 -26.15 19.93
CA GLN A 304 -10.02 -26.79 19.84
C GLN A 304 -10.97 -26.17 18.80
N ASN A 305 -10.65 -24.98 18.25
CA ASN A 305 -11.56 -24.25 17.35
C ASN A 305 -11.01 -24.00 15.92
N VAL A 306 -9.79 -24.46 15.58
CA VAL A 306 -9.17 -24.24 14.26
C VAL A 306 -9.34 -25.47 13.35
N ASN A 307 -10.55 -26.04 13.31
CA ASN A 307 -10.98 -26.98 12.27
C ASN A 307 -11.82 -26.26 11.19
N LEU A 308 -11.30 -25.13 10.72
CA LEU A 308 -11.82 -24.33 9.61
C LEU A 308 -10.54 -23.83 8.92
N VAL A 309 -10.12 -24.22 7.71
CA VAL A 309 -10.85 -24.37 6.45
C VAL A 309 -10.02 -25.32 5.59
N ASN A 310 -10.53 -26.54 5.36
CA ASN A 310 -10.11 -27.41 4.26
C ASN A 310 -11.39 -27.67 3.45
N GLU A 311 -11.88 -26.64 2.77
CA GLU A 311 -12.88 -26.69 1.69
C GLU A 311 -12.78 -25.41 0.87
#